data_AF-A0A4T9T636-F1
#
_entry.id   AF-A0A4T9T636-F1
#
_cell.length_a   1.000
_cell.length_b   1.000
_cell.length_c   1.000
_cell.angle_alpha   90.00
_cell.angle_beta   90.00
_cell.angle_gamma   90.00
#
_symmetry.space_group_name_H-M   'P 1'
#
loop_
_entity.id
_entity.type
_entity.pdbx_description
1 polymer ?
#
loop_
_entity_poly.entity_id
_entity_poly.type
_entity_poly.pdbx_seq_one_letter_code
_entity_poly.pdbx_strand_id
1 'polypeptide(L)'
;MEELESKSDSEKDSVSCTPAMLPEACKQELPPEIIDFYLTKAPYAKSDKGSSRQSIRLDSFNWSGAGPLGLLMNWISWHFIDGDSLLLSFHASKKVDKRLGLLGLSTNEVNLYAQRGALTISNTISLDEEGQCRCTLNETYCTCFFRHIRNSIAHAFYLCYDNGWVLLRDASCNPGTAEENMSFTGGLLVTLDFLYELMEFVKKGYENGGAMRKELAEGLSGKTYRVELNRTLDLEHKESKEG
;
A
#
# COMPACT_ATOMS: atom_id res chain seq x y z
N MET A 1 29.77 -17.65 -51.92
CA MET A 1 28.41 -17.14 -52.14
C MET A 1 27.58 -17.61 -50.96
N GLU A 2 27.40 -16.82 -49.88
CA GLU A 2 26.66 -15.53 -49.85
C GLU A 2 25.27 -15.76 -50.47
N GLU A 3 24.12 -15.63 -49.80
CA GLU A 3 23.62 -14.64 -48.83
C GLU A 3 22.38 -15.27 -48.12
N LEU A 4 22.20 -15.12 -46.81
CA LEU A 4 21.38 -14.09 -46.11
C LEU A 4 19.89 -14.12 -46.51
N GLU A 5 19.04 -14.68 -45.63
CA GLU A 5 18.13 -13.95 -44.72
C GLU A 5 16.89 -13.32 -45.39
N SER A 6 15.71 -13.77 -44.99
CA SER A 6 14.77 -12.86 -44.33
C SER A 6 13.80 -13.66 -43.45
N LYS A 7 13.82 -13.27 -42.17
CA LYS A 7 13.01 -13.78 -41.07
C LYS A 7 11.58 -13.28 -41.24
N SER A 8 10.63 -14.13 -40.94
CA SER A 8 9.21 -13.77 -40.79
C SER A 8 9.05 -12.73 -39.68
N ASP A 9 8.54 -11.57 -40.04
CA ASP A 9 7.98 -10.58 -39.12
C ASP A 9 6.79 -11.21 -38.38
N SER A 10 7.03 -11.63 -37.14
CA SER A 10 5.96 -11.83 -36.18
C SER A 10 5.64 -10.45 -35.59
N GLU A 11 4.61 -9.81 -36.14
CA GLU A 11 3.93 -8.68 -35.50
C GLU A 11 3.62 -9.07 -34.05
N LYS A 12 4.35 -8.48 -33.11
CA LYS A 12 3.98 -8.50 -31.71
C LYS A 12 2.82 -7.52 -31.58
N ASP A 13 1.61 -8.07 -31.57
CA ASP A 13 0.42 -7.37 -31.10
C ASP A 13 0.75 -6.72 -29.76
N SER A 14 0.85 -5.39 -29.78
CA SER A 14 0.92 -4.58 -28.58
C SER A 14 -0.44 -4.69 -27.88
N VAL A 15 -0.56 -5.65 -26.97
CA VAL A 15 -1.73 -5.83 -26.13
C VAL A 15 -1.84 -4.61 -25.22
N SER A 16 -2.68 -3.65 -25.62
CA SER A 16 -3.04 -2.50 -24.81
C SER A 16 -3.78 -2.98 -23.57
N CYS A 17 -3.26 -2.67 -22.39
CA CYS A 17 -4.01 -2.78 -21.14
C CYS A 17 -5.21 -1.82 -21.24
N THR A 18 -6.40 -2.34 -21.54
CA THR A 18 -7.63 -1.58 -21.36
C THR A 18 -7.91 -1.49 -19.87
N PRO A 19 -7.99 -0.28 -19.28
CA PRO A 19 -8.45 -0.12 -17.91
C PRO A 19 -9.84 -0.76 -17.79
N ALA A 20 -10.08 -1.50 -16.71
CA ALA A 20 -11.42 -1.96 -16.38
C ALA A 20 -12.37 -0.77 -16.45
N MET A 21 -13.48 -0.90 -17.20
CA MET A 21 -14.45 0.18 -17.33
C MET A 21 -15.12 0.41 -15.98
N LEU A 22 -14.56 1.33 -15.21
CA LEU A 22 -15.13 1.79 -13.95
C LEU A 22 -16.54 2.39 -14.22
N PRO A 23 -17.53 2.21 -13.33
CA PRO A 23 -18.87 2.76 -13.49
C PRO A 23 -18.86 4.28 -13.75
N GLU A 24 -19.78 4.77 -14.58
CA GLU A 24 -19.86 6.17 -15.06
C GLU A 24 -20.17 7.21 -13.97
N ALA A 25 -20.55 6.78 -12.77
CA ALA A 25 -20.86 7.69 -11.68
C ALA A 25 -19.56 8.11 -10.96
N CYS A 26 -19.15 9.36 -11.18
CA CYS A 26 -18.14 10.08 -10.40
C CYS A 26 -16.68 9.72 -10.75
N LYS A 27 -16.10 10.43 -11.73
CA LYS A 27 -14.68 10.31 -12.09
C LYS A 27 -14.07 11.69 -12.29
N GLN A 28 -13.80 12.38 -11.18
CA GLN A 28 -12.79 13.43 -11.26
C GLN A 28 -11.43 12.76 -11.49
N GLU A 29 -10.58 13.39 -12.29
CA GLU A 29 -9.19 12.94 -12.41
C GLU A 29 -8.42 13.33 -11.14
N LEU A 30 -7.44 12.52 -10.75
CA LEU A 30 -6.53 12.94 -9.69
C LEU A 30 -5.72 14.15 -10.17
N PRO A 31 -5.51 15.17 -9.31
CA PRO A 31 -4.70 16.32 -9.68
C PRO A 31 -3.29 15.91 -10.14
N PRO A 32 -2.73 16.55 -11.19
CA PRO A 32 -1.44 16.17 -11.76
C PRO A 32 -0.28 16.14 -10.75
N GLU A 33 -0.30 17.02 -9.76
CA GLU A 33 0.72 17.08 -8.71
C GLU A 33 0.65 15.91 -7.72
N ILE A 34 -0.55 15.38 -7.46
CA ILE A 34 -0.74 14.15 -6.68
C ILE A 34 -0.19 12.97 -7.48
N ILE A 35 -0.52 12.91 -8.78
CA ILE A 35 0.03 11.87 -9.66
C ILE A 35 1.56 11.96 -9.69
N ASP A 36 2.15 13.12 -9.95
CA ASP A 36 3.61 13.29 -10.01
C ASP A 36 4.29 12.85 -8.71
N PHE A 37 3.75 13.27 -7.56
CA PHE A 37 4.33 12.93 -6.26
C PHE A 37 4.20 11.44 -5.92
N TYR A 38 3.00 10.86 -6.05
CA TYR A 38 2.74 9.50 -5.59
C TYR A 38 3.02 8.42 -6.62
N LEU A 39 2.99 8.72 -7.92
CA LEU A 39 3.32 7.77 -8.99
C LEU A 39 4.79 7.88 -9.40
N THR A 40 5.20 9.04 -9.91
CA THR A 40 6.52 9.24 -10.51
C THR A 40 7.62 9.32 -9.45
N LYS A 41 7.32 10.04 -8.36
CA LYS A 41 8.27 10.40 -7.29
C LYS A 41 7.97 9.72 -5.95
N ALA A 42 7.28 8.58 -6.00
CA ALA A 42 6.78 7.86 -4.84
C ALA A 42 7.83 7.76 -3.71
N PRO A 43 7.52 8.24 -2.48
CA PRO A 43 8.47 8.20 -1.38
C PRO A 43 8.79 6.77 -0.93
N TYR A 44 10.05 6.51 -0.55
CA TYR A 44 10.46 5.23 0.06
C TYR A 44 11.56 5.41 1.11
N ALA A 45 11.62 4.51 2.08
CA ALA A 45 12.67 4.49 3.10
C ALA A 45 13.97 3.88 2.55
N LYS A 46 15.11 4.46 2.89
CA LYS A 46 16.45 3.99 2.46
C LYS A 46 16.71 2.51 2.79
N SER A 47 16.16 2.02 3.91
CA SER A 47 16.30 0.61 4.32
C SER A 47 15.75 -0.37 3.30
N ASP A 48 14.80 0.07 2.48
CA ASP A 48 14.03 -0.77 1.58
C ASP A 48 14.72 -0.70 0.20
N LYS A 49 15.52 -1.71 -0.12
CA LYS A 49 16.24 -1.80 -1.40
C LYS A 49 15.22 -2.09 -2.52
N GLY A 50 14.99 -1.16 -3.45
CA GLY A 50 14.25 -1.49 -4.68
C GLY A 50 13.29 -0.44 -5.24
N SER A 51 13.58 0.85 -5.13
CA SER A 51 12.74 1.86 -5.75
C SER A 51 13.08 2.09 -7.23
N SER A 52 12.13 2.60 -8.02
CA SER A 52 12.39 3.04 -9.40
C SER A 52 13.44 4.17 -9.40
N ARG A 53 14.13 4.39 -10.54
CA ARG A 53 15.16 5.46 -10.68
C ARG A 53 14.65 6.87 -10.32
N GLN A 54 13.34 7.09 -10.32
CA GLN A 54 12.70 8.40 -10.07
C GLN A 54 12.06 8.51 -8.67
N SER A 55 12.00 7.42 -7.90
CA SER A 55 11.42 7.46 -6.55
C SER A 55 12.24 8.36 -5.62
N ILE A 56 11.57 9.12 -4.75
CA ILE A 56 12.26 9.99 -3.80
C ILE A 56 12.58 9.21 -2.52
N ARG A 57 13.83 9.30 -2.08
CA ARG A 57 14.20 8.76 -0.78
C ARG A 57 13.70 9.68 0.34
N LEU A 58 13.03 9.08 1.32
CA LEU A 58 12.55 9.77 2.52
C LEU A 58 13.70 10.41 3.32
N ASP A 59 14.91 9.86 3.26
CA ASP A 59 16.07 10.46 3.93
C ASP A 59 16.52 11.80 3.34
N SER A 60 16.19 12.08 2.06
CA SER A 60 16.39 13.40 1.45
C SER A 60 15.56 14.51 2.12
N PHE A 61 14.52 14.13 2.87
CA PHE A 61 13.68 15.03 3.67
C PHE A 61 13.86 14.78 5.18
N ASN A 62 15.00 14.25 5.62
CA ASN A 62 15.31 13.94 7.01
C ASN A 62 14.41 12.86 7.67
N TRP A 63 13.63 12.10 6.89
CA TRP A 63 12.87 10.94 7.37
C TRP A 63 13.74 9.68 7.37
N SER A 64 14.80 9.66 8.18
CA SER A 64 15.76 8.55 8.25
C SER A 64 15.79 7.85 9.61
N GLY A 65 15.76 6.52 9.60
CA GLY A 65 15.78 5.71 10.82
C GLY A 65 14.41 5.52 11.47
N ALA A 66 14.37 4.68 12.51
CA ALA A 66 13.12 4.20 13.10
C ALA A 66 12.28 5.30 13.78
N GLY A 67 12.92 6.29 14.40
CA GLY A 67 12.24 7.40 15.08
C GLY A 67 11.45 8.28 14.12
N PRO A 68 12.10 8.91 13.13
CA PRO A 68 11.42 9.72 12.11
C PRO A 68 10.36 8.95 11.34
N LEU A 69 10.65 7.73 10.87
CA LEU A 69 9.67 6.92 10.13
C LEU A 69 8.48 6.53 11.02
N GLY A 70 8.73 6.25 12.31
CA GLY A 70 7.67 6.03 13.29
C GLY A 70 6.78 7.26 13.47
N LEU A 71 7.36 8.46 13.52
CA LEU A 71 6.61 9.71 13.59
C LEU A 71 5.74 9.93 12.35
N LEU A 72 6.28 9.69 11.15
CA LEU A 72 5.54 9.78 9.90
C LEU A 72 4.36 8.81 9.88
N MET A 73 4.55 7.55 10.28
CA MET A 73 3.44 6.60 10.36
C MET A 73 2.43 6.94 11.44
N ASN A 74 2.86 7.50 12.57
CA ASN A 74 1.93 7.95 13.60
C ASN A 74 1.06 9.10 13.08
N TRP A 75 1.66 10.06 12.36
CA TRP A 75 0.93 11.12 11.71
C TRP A 75 -0.09 10.57 10.71
N ILE A 76 0.32 9.66 9.83
CA ILE A 76 -0.59 8.97 8.90
C ILE A 76 -1.72 8.29 9.67
N SER A 77 -1.39 7.50 10.69
CA SER A 77 -2.38 6.70 11.44
C SER A 77 -3.39 7.57 12.19
N TRP A 78 -2.99 8.77 12.61
CA TRP A 78 -3.88 9.69 13.30
C TRP A 78 -5.06 10.16 12.42
N HIS A 79 -4.86 10.30 11.11
CA HIS A 79 -5.94 10.61 10.16
C HIS A 79 -6.92 9.44 9.93
N PHE A 80 -6.60 8.24 10.43
CA PHE A 80 -7.42 7.04 10.30
C PHE A 80 -8.08 6.65 11.63
N ILE A 81 -8.12 7.57 12.61
CA ILE A 81 -8.84 7.37 13.86
C ILE A 81 -10.31 7.76 13.66
N ASP A 82 -11.20 6.86 14.05
CA ASP A 82 -12.65 7.10 14.13
C ASP A 82 -13.15 6.63 15.51
N GLY A 83 -13.53 7.60 16.35
CA GLY A 83 -13.79 7.37 17.77
C GLY A 83 -12.62 6.67 18.47
N ASP A 84 -12.88 5.51 19.06
CA ASP A 84 -11.88 4.70 19.76
C ASP A 84 -11.14 3.69 18.86
N SER A 85 -11.40 3.70 17.55
CA SER A 85 -10.84 2.72 16.62
C SER A 85 -9.80 3.34 15.69
N LEU A 86 -8.71 2.60 15.44
CA LEU A 86 -7.80 2.87 14.34
C LEU A 86 -8.25 2.04 13.12
N LEU A 87 -8.61 2.71 12.04
CA LEU A 87 -9.15 2.10 10.83
C LEU A 87 -8.08 1.83 9.76
N LEU A 88 -6.80 2.07 10.06
CA LEU A 88 -5.66 1.66 9.24
C LEU A 88 -5.02 0.38 9.80
N SER A 89 -4.85 -0.64 8.96
CA SER A 89 -4.22 -1.90 9.37
C SER A 89 -3.26 -2.45 8.32
N PHE A 90 -2.14 -3.01 8.78
CA PHE A 90 -1.20 -3.74 7.95
C PHE A 90 -1.31 -5.23 8.25
N HIS A 91 -1.09 -6.06 7.23
CA HIS A 91 -1.22 -7.52 7.32
C HIS A 91 -0.01 -8.20 6.70
N ALA A 92 0.64 -9.09 7.45
CA ALA A 92 1.71 -9.97 6.94
C ALA A 92 1.09 -11.18 6.20
N SER A 93 0.34 -10.89 5.13
CA SER A 93 -0.37 -11.86 4.29
C SER A 93 -0.16 -11.53 2.82
N LYS A 94 -0.37 -12.52 1.94
CA LYS A 94 -0.30 -12.29 0.48
C LYS A 94 -1.46 -11.46 -0.06
N LYS A 95 -2.58 -11.40 0.66
CA LYS A 95 -3.83 -10.74 0.26
C LYS A 95 -4.62 -10.23 1.46
N VAL A 96 -5.50 -9.26 1.23
CA VAL A 96 -6.32 -8.61 2.27
C VAL A 96 -7.81 -8.53 1.93
N ASP A 97 -8.30 -9.31 0.95
CA ASP A 97 -9.69 -9.24 0.45
C ASP A 97 -10.74 -9.27 1.57
N LYS A 98 -10.59 -10.20 2.54
CA LYS A 98 -11.52 -10.31 3.67
C LYS A 98 -11.57 -9.03 4.51
N ARG A 99 -10.42 -8.39 4.73
CA ARG A 99 -10.35 -7.15 5.51
C ARG A 99 -10.90 -5.96 4.73
N LEU A 100 -10.66 -5.91 3.42
CA LEU A 100 -11.26 -4.91 2.55
C LEU A 100 -12.78 -5.02 2.53
N GLY A 101 -13.34 -6.22 2.47
CA GLY A 101 -14.78 -6.45 2.60
C GLY A 101 -15.35 -5.93 3.92
N LEU A 102 -14.68 -6.21 5.05
CA LEU A 102 -15.09 -5.71 6.37
C LEU A 102 -15.02 -4.18 6.50
N LEU A 103 -14.10 -3.54 5.78
CA LEU A 103 -14.01 -2.07 5.71
C LEU A 103 -14.91 -1.47 4.62
N GLY A 104 -15.67 -2.28 3.87
CA GLY A 104 -16.47 -1.80 2.74
C GLY A 104 -15.62 -1.15 1.64
N LEU A 105 -14.42 -1.67 1.39
CA LEU A 105 -13.47 -1.20 0.37
C LEU A 105 -13.35 -2.16 -0.83
N SER A 106 -14.12 -3.25 -0.83
CA SER A 106 -14.08 -4.26 -1.90
C SER A 106 -14.92 -3.90 -3.12
N THR A 107 -15.79 -2.89 -3.03
CA THR A 107 -16.71 -2.47 -4.09
C THR A 107 -16.48 -1.01 -4.48
N ASN A 108 -17.11 -0.56 -5.57
CA ASN A 108 -17.08 0.85 -6.00
C ASN A 108 -18.09 1.71 -5.22
N GLU A 109 -19.10 1.08 -4.61
CA GLU A 109 -20.12 1.72 -3.78
C GLU A 109 -19.65 1.76 -2.32
N VAL A 110 -18.71 2.66 -2.04
CA VAL A 110 -18.08 2.80 -0.73
C VAL A 110 -18.80 3.86 0.09
N ASN A 111 -19.06 3.59 1.38
CA ASN A 111 -19.59 4.61 2.29
C ASN A 111 -18.50 5.64 2.65
N LEU A 112 -18.75 6.92 2.36
CA LEU A 112 -17.80 8.02 2.46
C LEU A 112 -17.89 8.78 3.79
N TYR A 113 -17.62 8.10 4.91
CA TYR A 113 -17.75 8.70 6.26
C TYR A 113 -16.42 8.86 7.02
N ALA A 114 -15.46 7.96 6.81
CA ALA A 114 -14.19 7.97 7.54
C ALA A 114 -13.07 7.37 6.69
N GLN A 115 -11.86 7.88 6.90
CA GLN A 115 -10.65 7.34 6.28
C GLN A 115 -10.34 5.97 6.87
N ARG A 116 -10.05 4.99 6.01
CA ARG A 116 -9.84 3.61 6.43
C ARG A 116 -9.02 2.84 5.41
N GLY A 117 -8.31 1.83 5.89
CA GLY A 117 -7.35 1.14 5.05
C GLY A 117 -6.93 -0.23 5.57
N ALA A 118 -6.69 -1.14 4.63
CA ALA A 118 -6.03 -2.40 4.90
C ALA A 118 -5.00 -2.71 3.82
N LEU A 119 -3.76 -2.96 4.23
CA LEU A 119 -2.61 -3.09 3.34
C LEU A 119 -1.82 -4.36 3.65
N THR A 120 -1.35 -5.07 2.63
CA THR A 120 -0.34 -6.12 2.80
C THR A 120 1.05 -5.51 2.93
N ILE A 121 1.81 -5.96 3.91
CA ILE A 121 3.21 -5.58 4.07
C ILE A 121 4.11 -6.75 3.71
N SER A 122 5.14 -6.49 2.89
CA SER A 122 6.11 -7.50 2.47
C SER A 122 6.86 -8.05 3.68
N ASN A 123 6.86 -9.37 3.80
CA ASN A 123 7.47 -10.08 4.92
C ASN A 123 8.06 -11.43 4.47
N THR A 124 9.02 -11.92 5.23
CA THR A 124 9.59 -13.26 5.10
C THR A 124 9.22 -14.06 6.35
N ILE A 125 8.74 -15.28 6.14
CA ILE A 125 8.50 -16.25 7.22
C ILE A 125 9.64 -17.26 7.16
N SER A 126 10.36 -17.42 8.26
CA SER A 126 11.42 -18.43 8.43
C SER A 126 11.08 -19.34 9.61
N LEU A 127 11.43 -20.62 9.49
CA LEU A 127 11.36 -21.60 10.57
C LEU A 127 12.80 -21.95 10.96
N ASP A 128 13.13 -21.93 12.25
CA ASP A 128 14.43 -22.44 12.72
C ASP A 128 14.39 -23.94 13.02
N GLU A 129 15.56 -24.51 13.35
CA GLU A 129 15.72 -25.95 13.62
C GLU A 129 14.94 -26.38 14.87
N GLU A 130 14.67 -25.44 15.78
CA GLU A 130 13.85 -25.60 16.98
C GLU A 130 12.34 -25.49 16.72
N GLY A 131 11.93 -25.26 15.46
CA GLY A 131 10.53 -25.15 15.07
C GLY A 131 9.88 -23.81 15.40
N GLN A 132 10.65 -22.78 15.75
CA GLN A 132 10.13 -21.43 15.97
C GLN A 132 9.90 -20.73 14.63
N CYS A 133 8.67 -20.27 14.44
CA CYS A 133 8.30 -19.45 13.31
C CYS A 133 8.65 -17.98 13.59
N ARG A 134 9.49 -17.39 12.74
CA ARG A 134 9.84 -15.97 12.79
C ARG A 134 9.33 -15.26 11.55
N CYS A 135 8.53 -14.22 11.76
CA CYS A 135 8.11 -13.31 10.70
C CYS A 135 8.97 -12.04 10.73
N THR A 136 9.67 -11.76 9.65
CA THR A 136 10.51 -10.55 9.49
C THR A 136 9.94 -9.68 8.39
N LEU A 137 9.76 -8.38 8.64
CA LEU A 137 9.32 -7.44 7.61
C LEU A 137 10.47 -7.14 6.63
N ASN A 138 10.17 -7.16 5.34
CA ASN A 138 11.12 -6.87 4.27
C ASN A 138 11.05 -5.40 3.81
N GLU A 139 10.05 -4.66 4.26
CA GLU A 139 9.88 -3.24 3.98
C GLU A 139 9.39 -2.50 5.23
N THR A 140 9.60 -1.19 5.28
CA THR A 140 9.01 -0.34 6.32
C THR A 140 7.53 -0.08 6.06
N TYR A 141 6.78 0.21 7.12
CA TYR A 141 5.37 0.60 7.03
C TYR A 141 5.14 1.84 6.14
N CYS A 142 6.05 2.83 6.20
CA CYS A 142 5.99 4.02 5.33
C CYS A 142 6.10 3.62 3.86
N THR A 143 7.13 2.86 3.50
CA THR A 143 7.33 2.40 2.12
C THR A 143 6.16 1.56 1.64
N CYS A 144 5.64 0.66 2.48
CA CYS A 144 4.46 -0.12 2.17
C CYS A 144 3.25 0.79 1.86
N PHE A 145 2.98 1.78 2.71
CA PHE A 145 1.87 2.73 2.51
C PHE A 145 2.00 3.48 1.17
N PHE A 146 3.16 4.09 0.90
CA PHE A 146 3.40 4.80 -0.36
C PHE A 146 3.39 3.87 -1.59
N ARG A 147 3.89 2.64 -1.46
CA ARG A 147 3.87 1.62 -2.52
C ARG A 147 2.44 1.29 -2.95
N HIS A 148 1.53 1.12 -1.99
CA HIS A 148 0.12 0.84 -2.29
C HIS A 148 -0.55 2.01 -3.00
N ILE A 149 -0.35 3.26 -2.54
CA ILE A 149 -0.85 4.44 -3.25
C ILE A 149 -0.31 4.49 -4.69
N ARG A 150 1.01 4.33 -4.85
CA ARG A 150 1.66 4.33 -6.17
C ARG A 150 1.05 3.28 -7.09
N ASN A 151 0.92 2.04 -6.62
CA ASN A 151 0.41 0.94 -7.43
C ASN A 151 -1.07 1.16 -7.82
N SER A 152 -1.90 1.67 -6.91
CA SER A 152 -3.28 2.04 -7.21
C SER A 152 -3.37 3.05 -8.34
N ILE A 153 -2.52 4.09 -8.32
CA ILE A 153 -2.48 5.10 -9.39
C ILE A 153 -1.90 4.50 -10.68
N ALA A 154 -0.80 3.74 -10.59
CA ALA A 154 -0.12 3.15 -11.74
C ALA A 154 -1.02 2.20 -12.55
N HIS A 155 -1.89 1.46 -11.86
CA HIS A 155 -2.82 0.51 -12.48
C HIS A 155 -4.21 1.12 -12.75
N ALA A 156 -4.37 2.44 -12.53
CA ALA A 156 -5.66 3.14 -12.63
C ALA A 156 -6.77 2.50 -11.78
N PHE A 157 -6.40 1.89 -10.65
CA PHE A 157 -7.31 1.29 -9.67
C PHE A 157 -7.66 2.30 -8.57
N TYR A 158 -8.21 3.43 -9.00
CA TYR A 158 -8.70 4.46 -8.10
C TYR A 158 -10.02 5.07 -8.58
N LEU A 159 -10.79 5.63 -7.65
CA LEU A 159 -11.99 6.42 -7.89
C LEU A 159 -11.88 7.72 -7.12
N CYS A 160 -12.18 8.84 -7.78
CA CYS A 160 -12.26 10.16 -7.14
C CYS A 160 -13.73 10.62 -7.18
N TYR A 161 -14.30 10.78 -6.00
CA TYR A 161 -15.67 11.22 -5.80
C TYR A 161 -15.75 12.75 -5.76
N ASP A 162 -16.90 13.32 -6.13
CA ASP A 162 -17.10 14.78 -6.27
C ASP A 162 -16.92 15.55 -4.96
N ASN A 163 -17.07 14.88 -3.83
CA ASN A 163 -16.84 15.44 -2.49
C ASN A 163 -15.38 15.32 -2.03
N GLY A 164 -14.44 15.05 -2.96
CA GLY A 164 -13.01 14.98 -2.69
C GLY A 164 -12.55 13.68 -2.01
N TRP A 165 -13.41 12.67 -1.89
CA TRP A 165 -12.97 11.35 -1.43
C TRP A 165 -12.27 10.59 -2.55
N VAL A 166 -11.28 9.79 -2.19
CA VAL A 166 -10.48 8.98 -3.10
C VAL A 166 -10.42 7.55 -2.57
N LEU A 167 -10.94 6.61 -3.35
CA LEU A 167 -10.73 5.18 -3.15
C LEU A 167 -9.50 4.76 -3.96
N LEU A 168 -8.51 4.17 -3.31
CA LEU A 168 -7.31 3.60 -3.92
C LEU A 168 -7.32 2.10 -3.64
N ARG A 169 -7.15 1.26 -4.66
CA ARG A 169 -7.03 -0.21 -4.51
C ARG A 169 -5.75 -0.71 -5.15
N ASP A 170 -5.03 -1.58 -4.47
CA ASP A 170 -3.85 -2.26 -5.00
C ASP A 170 -4.16 -3.75 -5.14
N ALA A 171 -3.75 -4.34 -6.24
CA ALA A 171 -3.94 -5.76 -6.52
C ALA A 171 -2.65 -6.36 -7.07
N SER A 172 -2.38 -7.60 -6.67
CA SER A 172 -1.33 -8.40 -7.30
C SER A 172 -1.85 -8.91 -8.64
N CYS A 173 -1.78 -8.09 -9.68
CA CYS A 173 -2.15 -8.48 -11.03
C CYS A 173 -0.91 -8.80 -11.86
N ASN A 174 -0.89 -10.01 -12.44
CA ASN A 174 -0.14 -10.23 -13.66
C ASN A 174 -0.91 -9.60 -14.83
N PRO A 175 -0.24 -9.06 -15.85
CA PRO A 175 -0.91 -8.54 -17.05
C PRO A 175 -1.91 -9.57 -17.61
N GLY A 176 -3.15 -9.16 -17.88
CA GLY A 176 -4.22 -10.02 -18.44
C GLY A 176 -5.10 -10.77 -17.44
N THR A 177 -4.98 -10.51 -16.13
CA THR A 177 -5.89 -11.09 -15.12
C THR A 177 -7.22 -10.34 -15.10
N ALA A 178 -8.35 -11.03 -15.31
CA ALA A 178 -9.69 -10.45 -15.18
C ALA A 178 -9.93 -9.91 -13.76
N GLU A 179 -10.72 -8.85 -13.61
CA GLU A 179 -10.99 -8.16 -12.32
C GLU A 179 -11.55 -9.12 -11.26
N GLU A 180 -12.44 -10.02 -11.67
CA GLU A 180 -13.03 -11.08 -10.83
C GLU A 180 -12.01 -12.07 -10.25
N ASN A 181 -10.79 -12.13 -10.83
CA ASN A 181 -9.69 -12.99 -10.38
C ASN A 181 -8.55 -12.20 -9.73
N MET A 182 -8.72 -10.89 -9.51
CA MET A 182 -7.71 -10.06 -8.86
C MET A 182 -7.65 -10.36 -7.36
N SER A 183 -6.43 -10.56 -6.86
CA SER A 183 -6.15 -10.67 -5.43
C SER A 183 -5.73 -9.30 -4.93
N PHE A 184 -6.54 -8.68 -4.07
CA PHE A 184 -6.22 -7.35 -3.56
C PHE A 184 -5.13 -7.42 -2.48
N THR A 185 -4.10 -6.62 -2.69
CA THR A 185 -2.98 -6.41 -1.78
C THR A 185 -3.18 -5.17 -0.92
N GLY A 186 -4.05 -4.25 -1.31
CA GLY A 186 -4.31 -3.06 -0.52
C GLY A 186 -5.60 -2.35 -0.89
N GLY A 187 -6.12 -1.58 0.05
CA GLY A 187 -7.19 -0.63 -0.20
C GLY A 187 -7.15 0.50 0.82
N LEU A 188 -7.35 1.72 0.34
CA LEU A 188 -7.41 2.95 1.13
C LEU A 188 -8.61 3.76 0.66
N LEU A 189 -9.43 4.21 1.60
CA LEU A 189 -10.34 5.32 1.37
C LEU A 189 -9.79 6.52 2.14
N VAL A 190 -9.46 7.59 1.42
CA VAL A 190 -8.88 8.82 1.95
C VAL A 190 -9.54 10.02 1.31
N THR A 191 -9.28 11.22 1.82
CA THR A 191 -9.64 12.47 1.15
C THR A 191 -8.50 12.97 0.29
N LEU A 192 -8.80 13.75 -0.74
CA LEU A 192 -7.81 14.45 -1.54
C LEU A 192 -6.98 15.42 -0.68
N ASP A 193 -7.61 16.11 0.27
CA ASP A 193 -6.92 16.98 1.24
C ASP A 193 -5.84 16.23 2.02
N PHE A 194 -6.15 15.04 2.54
CA PHE A 194 -5.17 14.17 3.18
C PHE A 194 -3.96 13.85 2.28
N LEU A 195 -4.16 13.61 0.98
CA LEU A 195 -3.05 13.37 0.04
C LEU A 195 -2.19 14.62 -0.13
N TYR A 196 -2.79 15.82 -0.22
CA TYR A 196 -2.02 17.06 -0.23
C TYR A 196 -1.26 17.30 1.07
N GLU A 197 -1.92 17.13 2.21
CA GLU A 197 -1.32 17.30 3.53
C GLU A 197 -0.16 16.33 3.74
N LEU A 198 -0.33 15.05 3.37
CA LEU A 198 0.72 14.04 3.47
C LEU A 198 1.91 14.39 2.56
N MET A 199 1.65 14.80 1.32
CA MET A 199 2.70 15.26 0.41
C MET A 199 3.51 16.41 1.03
N GLU A 200 2.83 17.44 1.53
CA GLU A 200 3.50 18.59 2.14
C GLU A 200 4.20 18.23 3.46
N PHE A 201 3.62 17.33 4.25
CA PHE A 201 4.23 16.83 5.48
C PHE A 201 5.53 16.07 5.20
N VAL A 202 5.56 15.24 4.16
CA VAL A 202 6.79 14.57 3.71
C VAL A 202 7.84 15.59 3.29
N LYS A 203 7.47 16.58 2.46
CA LYS A 203 8.40 17.61 1.94
C LYS A 203 8.96 18.52 3.05
N LYS A 204 8.17 18.85 4.08
CA LYS A 204 8.60 19.69 5.22
C LYS A 204 9.68 19.03 6.08
N GLY A 205 9.77 17.70 6.05
CA GLY A 205 10.78 16.93 6.74
C GLY A 205 10.64 16.86 8.26
N TYR A 206 11.43 15.98 8.88
CA TYR A 206 11.31 15.60 10.29
C TYR A 206 11.64 16.72 11.31
N GLU A 207 12.50 17.67 10.95
CA GLU A 207 12.98 18.72 11.88
C GLU A 207 11.85 19.61 12.42
N ASN A 208 10.73 19.69 11.69
CA ASN A 208 9.52 20.42 12.11
C ASN A 208 8.57 19.60 13.00
N GLY A 209 8.85 18.31 13.24
CA GLY A 209 7.94 17.37 13.92
C GLY A 209 8.00 17.33 15.45
N GLY A 210 8.84 18.16 16.08
CA GLY A 210 9.05 18.15 17.54
C GLY A 210 7.79 18.43 18.37
N ALA A 211 7.04 19.48 18.00
CA ALA A 211 5.79 19.85 18.68
C ALA A 211 4.67 18.81 18.46
N MET A 212 4.65 18.19 17.27
CA MET A 212 3.61 17.26 16.84
C MET A 212 3.67 15.90 17.55
N ARG A 213 4.83 15.51 18.09
CA ARG A 213 4.98 14.19 18.76
C ARG A 213 4.06 14.01 19.94
N LYS A 214 3.87 15.05 20.75
CA LYS A 214 3.07 14.96 21.97
C LYS A 214 1.59 14.77 21.64
N GLU A 215 1.09 15.57 20.71
CA GLU A 215 -0.28 15.50 20.20
C GLU A 215 -0.58 14.14 19.55
N LEU A 216 0.32 13.65 18.69
CA LEU A 216 0.15 12.33 18.05
C LEU A 216 0.19 11.18 19.06
N ALA A 217 1.05 11.26 20.08
CA ALA A 217 1.15 10.23 21.11
C ALA A 217 -0.13 10.17 21.98
N GLU A 218 -0.73 11.31 22.29
CA GLU A 218 -2.00 11.37 23.02
C GLU A 218 -3.16 10.84 22.16
N GLY A 219 -3.25 11.23 20.89
CA GLY A 219 -4.30 10.78 19.98
C GLY A 219 -4.28 9.27 19.68
N LEU A 220 -3.09 8.68 19.58
CA LEU A 220 -2.92 7.25 19.30
C LEU A 220 -2.97 6.34 20.54
N SER A 221 -3.18 6.87 21.75
CA SER A 221 -3.08 6.13 23.02
C SER A 221 -3.55 4.67 22.94
N GLY A 222 -2.59 3.73 22.96
CA GLY A 222 -2.81 2.28 22.92
C GLY A 222 -3.16 1.66 21.55
N LYS A 223 -3.41 2.47 20.51
CA LYS A 223 -3.73 2.03 19.15
C LYS A 223 -2.45 1.77 18.36
N THR A 224 -2.41 0.69 17.59
CA THR A 224 -1.26 0.34 16.76
C THR A 224 -1.67 -0.11 15.38
N TYR A 225 -1.00 0.43 14.37
CA TYR A 225 -1.08 -0.03 12.97
C TYR A 225 -0.15 -1.23 12.71
N ARG A 226 0.75 -1.54 13.67
CA ARG A 226 1.82 -2.53 13.48
C ARG A 226 1.27 -3.95 13.49
N VAL A 227 1.83 -4.78 12.64
CA VAL A 227 1.57 -6.22 12.63
C VAL A 227 2.17 -6.86 13.88
N GLU A 228 1.41 -7.74 14.53
CA GLU A 228 1.94 -8.67 15.52
C GLU A 228 2.70 -9.79 14.81
N LEU A 229 4.03 -9.76 14.89
CA LEU A 229 4.92 -10.69 14.17
C LEU A 229 5.19 -11.99 14.94
N ASN A 230 4.95 -12.00 16.25
CA ASN A 230 5.16 -13.16 17.10
C ASN A 230 3.88 -14.00 17.12
N ARG A 231 3.86 -15.12 16.41
CA ARG A 231 2.83 -16.15 16.54
C ARG A 231 3.47 -17.51 16.70
N THR A 232 3.11 -18.20 17.77
CA THR A 232 3.37 -19.63 17.92
C THR A 232 2.52 -20.38 16.90
N LEU A 233 3.14 -21.18 16.04
CA LEU A 233 2.43 -22.07 15.14
C LEU A 233 2.40 -23.47 15.78
N ASP A 234 1.22 -23.92 16.17
CA ASP A 234 1.00 -25.33 16.50
C ASP A 234 0.93 -26.09 15.18
N LEU A 235 2.02 -26.78 14.82
CA LEU A 235 2.01 -27.69 13.68
C LEU A 235 1.24 -28.95 14.10
N GLU A 236 -0.03 -29.06 13.69
CA GLU A 236 -0.78 -30.30 13.84
C GLU A 236 -0.09 -31.42 13.06
N HIS A 237 0.45 -32.40 13.79
CA HIS A 237 0.98 -33.61 13.20
C HIS A 237 -0.20 -34.44 12.68
N LYS A 238 -0.51 -34.33 11.38
CA LYS A 238 -1.40 -35.29 10.73
C LYS A 238 -0.68 -36.62 10.69
N GLU A 239 -0.99 -37.49 11.64
CA GLU A 239 -0.68 -38.92 11.53
C GLU A 239 -1.29 -39.43 10.22
N SER A 240 -0.41 -39.73 9.27
CA SER A 240 -0.75 -40.48 8.08
C SER A 240 -1.26 -41.84 8.54
N LYS A 241 -2.57 -42.07 8.41
CA LYS A 241 -3.12 -43.41 8.49
C LYS A 241 -2.49 -44.23 7.37
N GLU A 242 -1.51 -45.06 7.73
CA GLU A 242 -1.08 -46.17 6.89
C GLU A 242 -2.31 -47.08 6.67
N GLY A 243 -2.64 -47.27 5.40
CA GLY A 243 -3.64 -48.23 4.93
C GLY A 243 -2.96 -49.35 4.16
#